data_AF-A0A6L8UA29-F1
#
_entry.id   AF-A0A6L8UA29-F1
#
_cell.length_a   1.000
_cell.length_b   1.000
_cell.length_c   1.000
_cell.angle_alpha   90.00
_cell.angle_beta   90.00
_cell.angle_gamma   90.00
#
_symmetry.space_group_name_H-M   'P 1'
#
loop_
_entity.id
_entity.type
_entity.pdbx_description
1 polymer ?
#
loop_
_entity_poly.entity_id
_entity_poly.type
_entity_poly.pdbx_seq_one_letter_code
_entity_poly.pdbx_strand_id
1 'polypeptide(L)'
;MKRIITLIITATLLTSSLSQAQNDSIRTKRDVAIYTFLFNVVPDNFPIPLVGFVNLARGNHSTLQAGFININIKDFTGLQASFVNTTFGGLKGLQTSFANTTFGNFYGLQSGFVNTTFGDFTGLQASFVNTTSGNQKGLQAGFVNSNLKNHVGAQAGFVNTTIGSFKGLQAGFVNTVIKETEGVQMSFVNVARKGIKGFQLGFINLADTVSDGVPIGFISVVRRGGFRALELSSDGFYPVNLAFKIGVPKFYTFFMGSYCEQYEQPFAVGIGAGTLIPRGDKIIINPEIRSLTPLDNSVVFSNMSSLDLNVRYRIVEGLQVAAGPTIGWVTHSNQVDIYKKPFFSFLNREVDSNNRIIVGARLAISYSFAE
;
A
#
# COMPACT_ATOMS: atom_id res chain seq x y z
N MET A 1 -19.62 5.12 17.17
CA MET A 1 -19.77 4.13 16.08
C MET A 1 -20.37 2.79 16.53
N LYS A 2 -19.80 2.04 17.48
CA LYS A 2 -20.40 0.78 17.97
C LYS A 2 -21.87 0.93 18.40
N ARG A 3 -22.20 1.98 19.17
CA ARG A 3 -23.58 2.24 19.62
C ARG A 3 -24.57 2.53 18.48
N ILE A 4 -24.13 3.12 17.37
CA ILE A 4 -25.01 3.43 16.22
C ILE A 4 -25.26 2.17 15.39
N ILE A 5 -24.23 1.36 15.17
CA ILE A 5 -24.37 0.05 14.49
C ILE A 5 -25.23 -0.89 15.34
N THR A 6 -25.03 -0.91 16.66
CA THR A 6 -25.93 -1.63 17.57
C THR A 6 -27.34 -1.07 17.49
N LEU A 7 -27.55 0.26 17.45
CA LEU A 7 -28.90 0.83 17.34
C LEU A 7 -29.59 0.43 16.02
N ILE A 8 -28.86 0.42 14.91
CA ILE A 8 -29.38 0.03 13.58
C ILE A 8 -29.67 -1.47 13.56
N ILE A 9 -28.79 -2.32 14.08
CA ILE A 9 -29.01 -3.77 14.19
C ILE A 9 -30.20 -4.05 15.12
N THR A 10 -30.29 -3.37 16.26
CA THR A 10 -31.39 -3.52 17.22
C THR A 10 -32.71 -3.01 16.63
N ALA A 11 -32.72 -1.90 15.89
CA ALA A 11 -33.90 -1.42 15.18
C ALA A 11 -34.33 -2.38 14.06
N THR A 12 -33.37 -2.99 13.36
CA THR A 12 -33.62 -3.99 12.30
C THR A 12 -34.12 -5.32 12.89
N LEU A 13 -33.63 -5.71 14.06
CA LEU A 13 -34.10 -6.89 14.80
C LEU A 13 -35.49 -6.65 15.42
N LEU A 14 -35.76 -5.46 15.95
CA LEU A 14 -37.07 -5.08 16.51
C LEU A 14 -38.18 -5.07 15.45
N THR A 15 -37.89 -4.67 14.22
CA THR A 15 -38.88 -4.75 13.12
C THR A 15 -39.08 -6.19 12.61
N SER A 16 -38.05 -7.04 12.71
CA SER A 16 -38.16 -8.46 12.36
C SER A 16 -39.02 -9.26 13.37
N SER A 17 -38.95 -8.95 14.66
CA SER A 17 -39.77 -9.61 15.70
C SER A 17 -41.23 -9.17 15.66
N LEU A 18 -41.51 -7.90 15.34
CA LEU A 18 -42.87 -7.42 15.03
C LEU A 18 -43.47 -8.14 13.80
N SER A 19 -42.63 -8.48 12.82
CA SER A 19 -43.06 -9.20 11.61
C SER A 19 -43.36 -10.68 11.87
N GLN A 20 -42.67 -11.32 12.83
CA GLN A 20 -42.93 -12.72 13.21
C GLN A 20 -44.12 -12.86 14.17
N ALA A 21 -44.35 -11.89 15.08
CA ALA A 21 -45.47 -11.95 16.02
C ALA A 21 -46.86 -11.77 15.36
N GLN A 22 -46.94 -11.18 14.16
CA GLN A 22 -48.18 -11.05 13.39
C GLN A 22 -48.45 -12.20 12.41
N ASN A 23 -47.54 -13.17 12.28
CA ASN A 23 -47.58 -14.15 11.18
C ASN A 23 -48.24 -15.49 11.53
N ASP A 24 -48.73 -15.68 12.77
CA ASP A 24 -49.34 -16.95 13.22
C ASP A 24 -50.88 -16.99 13.13
N SER A 25 -51.53 -15.95 12.60
CA SER A 25 -52.96 -16.03 12.31
C SER A 25 -53.29 -15.55 10.90
N ILE A 26 -53.90 -16.45 10.14
CA ILE A 26 -54.57 -16.26 8.84
C ILE A 26 -53.68 -16.52 7.62
N ARG A 27 -53.57 -17.82 7.29
CA ARG A 27 -53.31 -18.32 5.93
C ARG A 27 -54.39 -17.84 4.94
N THR A 28 -53.99 -17.68 3.68
CA THR A 28 -54.72 -17.16 2.49
C THR A 28 -54.94 -15.64 2.46
N LYS A 29 -53.97 -14.87 1.93
CA LYS A 29 -54.18 -13.48 1.52
C LYS A 29 -53.45 -13.19 0.21
N ARG A 30 -54.17 -12.63 -0.77
CA ARG A 30 -53.58 -11.84 -1.87
C ARG A 30 -52.53 -10.92 -1.25
N ASP A 31 -51.33 -10.87 -1.80
CA ASP A 31 -50.31 -9.97 -1.26
C ASP A 31 -50.79 -8.52 -1.42
N VAL A 32 -51.31 -7.96 -0.33
CA VAL A 32 -51.80 -6.59 -0.29
C VAL A 32 -50.61 -5.66 -0.35
N ALA A 33 -50.58 -4.79 -1.37
CA ALA A 33 -49.64 -3.68 -1.42
C ALA A 33 -50.17 -2.52 -0.56
N ILE A 34 -49.34 -2.02 0.34
CA ILE A 34 -49.55 -0.74 1.03
C ILE A 34 -48.66 0.27 0.32
N TYR A 35 -49.24 1.33 -0.24
CA TYR A 35 -48.49 2.37 -0.93
C TYR A 35 -48.92 3.76 -0.43
N THR A 36 -48.08 4.40 0.38
CA THR A 36 -48.34 5.70 1.00
C THR A 36 -47.07 6.55 0.97
N PHE A 37 -47.19 7.84 1.26
CA PHE A 37 -46.01 8.71 1.38
C PHE A 37 -45.07 8.27 2.52
N LEU A 38 -45.59 7.76 3.63
CA LEU A 38 -44.79 7.40 4.81
C LEU A 38 -44.21 5.98 4.72
N PHE A 39 -45.01 5.02 4.28
CA PHE A 39 -44.64 3.60 4.27
C PHE A 39 -45.20 2.90 3.04
N ASN A 40 -44.31 2.25 2.30
CA ASN A 40 -44.60 1.38 1.18
C ASN A 40 -44.20 -0.05 1.54
N VAL A 41 -45.14 -1.00 1.48
CA VAL A 41 -44.89 -2.44 1.64
C VAL A 41 -45.51 -3.15 0.45
N VAL A 42 -44.67 -3.69 -0.43
CA VAL A 42 -45.12 -4.23 -1.71
C VAL A 42 -44.74 -5.70 -1.91
N PRO A 43 -45.56 -6.47 -2.67
CA PRO A 43 -45.24 -7.84 -3.06
C PRO A 43 -43.99 -7.96 -3.94
N ASP A 44 -43.64 -9.22 -4.22
CA ASP A 44 -42.66 -9.60 -5.23
C ASP A 44 -43.03 -9.02 -6.60
N ASN A 45 -42.03 -8.50 -7.33
CA ASN A 45 -42.16 -7.93 -8.68
C ASN A 45 -43.19 -6.79 -8.82
N PHE A 46 -43.39 -5.98 -7.78
CA PHE A 46 -44.26 -4.82 -7.87
C PHE A 46 -43.78 -3.84 -8.96
N PRO A 47 -44.63 -3.44 -9.93
CA PRO A 47 -44.18 -2.84 -11.19
C PRO A 47 -43.94 -1.33 -11.12
N ILE A 48 -44.28 -0.68 -10.01
CA ILE A 48 -44.24 0.79 -9.87
C ILE A 48 -42.98 1.17 -9.07
N PRO A 49 -42.32 2.29 -9.39
CA PRO A 49 -41.34 2.90 -8.50
C PRO A 49 -41.83 3.01 -7.06
N LEU A 50 -40.95 2.78 -6.08
CA LEU A 50 -41.23 2.95 -4.67
C LEU A 50 -40.66 4.30 -4.22
N VAL A 51 -41.54 5.29 -4.04
CA VAL A 51 -41.17 6.62 -3.55
C VAL A 51 -41.94 6.89 -2.26
N GLY A 52 -41.23 7.03 -1.14
CA GLY A 52 -41.81 7.21 0.19
C GLY A 52 -40.74 7.26 1.28
N PHE A 53 -41.12 7.55 2.53
CA PHE A 53 -40.15 7.66 3.63
C PHE A 53 -39.53 6.29 3.97
N VAL A 54 -40.34 5.23 4.07
CA VAL A 54 -39.89 3.84 4.21
C VAL A 54 -40.42 2.99 3.06
N ASN A 55 -39.54 2.31 2.34
CA ASN A 55 -39.89 1.40 1.25
C ASN A 55 -39.44 -0.03 1.57
N LEU A 56 -40.36 -0.99 1.59
CA LEU A 56 -40.10 -2.41 1.79
C LEU A 56 -40.67 -3.23 0.63
N ALA A 57 -39.80 -3.84 -0.17
CA ALA A 57 -40.16 -4.87 -1.14
C ALA A 57 -39.97 -6.26 -0.53
N ARG A 58 -41.06 -7.02 -0.37
CA ARG A 58 -41.04 -8.38 0.22
C ARG A 58 -40.43 -9.43 -0.71
N GLY A 59 -40.26 -9.11 -1.98
CA GLY A 59 -39.64 -9.99 -2.98
C GLY A 59 -38.61 -9.25 -3.82
N ASN A 60 -38.48 -9.67 -5.07
CA ASN A 60 -37.66 -9.01 -6.07
C ASN A 60 -38.31 -7.67 -6.46
N HIS A 61 -37.48 -6.70 -6.82
CA HIS A 61 -37.96 -5.42 -7.30
C HIS A 61 -36.99 -4.84 -8.33
N SER A 62 -37.54 -4.31 -9.43
CA SER A 62 -36.75 -3.99 -10.63
C SER A 62 -36.94 -2.56 -11.13
N THR A 63 -37.25 -1.60 -10.25
CA THR A 63 -37.54 -0.21 -10.62
C THR A 63 -36.76 0.79 -9.72
N LEU A 64 -37.14 2.07 -9.73
CA LEU A 64 -36.59 3.08 -8.82
C LEU A 64 -37.12 2.88 -7.40
N GLN A 65 -36.23 2.94 -6.41
CA GLN A 65 -36.60 3.00 -5.00
C GLN A 65 -35.93 4.22 -4.34
N ALA A 66 -36.73 5.21 -3.97
CA ALA A 66 -36.29 6.48 -3.40
C ALA A 66 -36.98 6.75 -2.06
N GLY A 67 -36.20 7.03 -1.00
CA GLY A 67 -36.77 7.24 0.33
C GLY A 67 -35.78 7.60 1.42
N PHE A 68 -36.19 7.49 2.68
CA PHE A 68 -35.27 7.59 3.82
C PHE A 68 -34.67 6.21 4.14
N ILE A 69 -35.52 5.17 4.15
CA ILE A 69 -35.12 3.76 4.33
C ILE A 69 -35.67 2.93 3.18
N ASN A 70 -34.80 2.16 2.53
CA ASN A 70 -35.15 1.23 1.45
C ASN A 70 -34.70 -0.18 1.82
N ILE A 71 -35.61 -1.15 1.75
CA ILE A 71 -35.35 -2.55 2.08
C ILE A 71 -35.89 -3.45 0.96
N ASN A 72 -35.05 -4.37 0.49
CA ASN A 72 -35.41 -5.45 -0.43
C ASN A 72 -35.08 -6.80 0.22
N ILE A 73 -36.09 -7.66 0.38
CA ILE A 73 -35.90 -8.98 0.99
C ILE A 73 -35.24 -9.97 0.01
N LYS A 74 -35.44 -9.80 -1.29
CA LYS A 74 -34.75 -10.58 -2.33
C LYS A 74 -33.89 -9.66 -3.21
N ASP A 75 -33.84 -9.92 -4.51
CA ASP A 75 -32.96 -9.23 -5.44
C ASP A 75 -33.52 -7.85 -5.81
N PHE A 76 -32.62 -6.89 -6.01
CA PHE A 76 -32.96 -5.56 -6.52
C PHE A 76 -32.25 -5.29 -7.85
N THR A 77 -32.97 -4.73 -8.81
CA THR A 77 -32.39 -4.24 -10.07
C THR A 77 -32.86 -2.82 -10.34
N GLY A 78 -31.96 -1.85 -10.47
CA GLY A 78 -32.36 -0.46 -10.77
C GLY A 78 -31.58 0.57 -9.97
N LEU A 79 -32.26 1.62 -9.54
CA LEU A 79 -31.69 2.74 -8.78
C LEU A 79 -32.28 2.77 -7.36
N GLN A 80 -31.42 2.60 -6.35
CA GLN A 80 -31.77 2.70 -4.94
C GLN A 80 -31.12 3.96 -4.34
N ALA A 81 -31.91 4.95 -3.96
CA ALA A 81 -31.42 6.21 -3.38
C ALA A 81 -32.10 6.50 -2.04
N SER A 82 -31.33 6.59 -0.95
CA SER A 82 -31.90 6.91 0.38
C SER A 82 -30.89 7.39 1.42
N PHE A 83 -31.28 7.41 2.71
CA PHE A 83 -30.34 7.50 3.82
C PHE A 83 -29.80 6.10 4.19
N VAL A 84 -30.65 5.07 4.22
CA VAL A 84 -30.26 3.67 4.45
C VAL A 84 -30.86 2.74 3.39
N ASN A 85 -30.00 2.04 2.67
CA ASN A 85 -30.37 1.03 1.68
C ASN A 85 -29.94 -0.37 2.15
N THR A 86 -30.86 -1.33 2.17
CA THR A 86 -30.57 -2.74 2.49
C THR A 86 -31.18 -3.67 1.45
N THR A 87 -30.37 -4.51 0.82
CA THR A 87 -30.81 -5.58 -0.09
C THR A 87 -30.32 -6.92 0.44
N PHE A 88 -31.23 -7.82 0.83
CA PHE A 88 -30.89 -9.15 1.35
C PHE A 88 -30.52 -10.15 0.23
N GLY A 89 -31.01 -9.93 -0.99
CA GLY A 89 -30.56 -10.66 -2.18
C GLY A 89 -29.35 -10.01 -2.87
N GLY A 90 -29.22 -10.28 -4.16
CA GLY A 90 -28.27 -9.60 -5.04
C GLY A 90 -28.79 -8.25 -5.53
N LEU A 91 -27.86 -7.37 -5.91
CA LEU A 91 -28.16 -6.05 -6.44
C LEU A 91 -27.51 -5.84 -7.80
N LYS A 92 -28.28 -5.36 -8.79
CA LYS A 92 -27.78 -4.93 -10.10
C LYS A 92 -28.19 -3.49 -10.38
N GLY A 93 -27.23 -2.57 -10.50
CA GLY A 93 -27.51 -1.16 -10.81
C GLY A 93 -26.78 -0.18 -9.89
N LEU A 94 -27.48 0.86 -9.44
CA LEU A 94 -26.92 1.95 -8.64
C LEU A 94 -27.53 1.95 -7.24
N GLN A 95 -26.67 1.95 -6.21
CA GLN A 95 -27.07 2.02 -4.82
C GLN A 95 -26.35 3.20 -4.16
N THR A 96 -27.07 4.27 -3.84
CA THR A 96 -26.52 5.50 -3.26
C THR A 96 -27.21 5.88 -1.95
N SER A 97 -26.47 6.02 -0.86
CA SER A 97 -27.03 6.45 0.44
C SER A 97 -25.95 6.83 1.47
N PHE A 98 -26.35 7.13 2.71
CA PHE A 98 -25.39 7.21 3.81
C PHE A 98 -24.86 5.82 4.18
N ALA A 99 -25.74 4.81 4.30
CA ALA A 99 -25.37 3.43 4.59
C ALA A 99 -26.03 2.43 3.62
N ASN A 100 -25.21 1.78 2.80
CA ASN A 100 -25.63 0.75 1.85
C ASN A 100 -25.20 -0.64 2.31
N THR A 101 -26.11 -1.59 2.34
CA THR A 101 -25.84 -3.01 2.61
C THR A 101 -26.44 -3.89 1.53
N THR A 102 -25.64 -4.79 0.95
CA THR A 102 -26.10 -5.87 0.06
C THR A 102 -25.58 -7.21 0.58
N PHE A 103 -26.46 -8.16 0.86
CA PHE A 103 -26.05 -9.46 1.39
C PHE A 103 -25.63 -10.45 0.28
N GLY A 104 -26.24 -10.35 -0.89
CA GLY A 104 -25.86 -11.12 -2.07
C GLY A 104 -24.75 -10.49 -2.91
N ASN A 105 -24.70 -10.87 -4.18
CA ASN A 105 -23.75 -10.34 -5.15
C ASN A 105 -24.18 -8.96 -5.63
N PHE A 106 -23.22 -8.05 -5.80
CA PHE A 106 -23.45 -6.69 -6.28
C PHE A 106 -22.81 -6.48 -7.65
N TYR A 107 -23.56 -5.93 -8.59
CA TYR A 107 -23.10 -5.57 -9.93
C TYR A 107 -23.48 -4.12 -10.24
N GLY A 108 -22.51 -3.21 -10.33
CA GLY A 108 -22.74 -1.81 -10.72
C GLY A 108 -22.00 -0.79 -9.86
N LEU A 109 -22.70 0.25 -9.41
CA LEU A 109 -22.12 1.35 -8.63
C LEU A 109 -22.74 1.41 -7.23
N GLN A 110 -21.90 1.29 -6.20
CA GLN A 110 -22.28 1.48 -4.80
C GLN A 110 -21.57 2.72 -4.26
N SER A 111 -22.33 3.75 -3.87
CA SER A 111 -21.81 5.04 -3.42
C SER A 111 -22.40 5.47 -2.08
N GLY A 112 -21.60 5.96 -1.14
CA GLY A 112 -22.14 6.42 0.13
C GLY A 112 -21.14 6.85 1.19
N PHE A 113 -21.55 6.84 2.46
CA PHE A 113 -20.61 7.00 3.58
C PHE A 113 -20.08 5.64 4.03
N VAL A 114 -20.95 4.63 4.15
CA VAL A 114 -20.59 3.23 4.42
C VAL A 114 -21.23 2.33 3.38
N ASN A 115 -20.40 1.51 2.72
CA ASN A 115 -20.82 0.50 1.76
C ASN A 115 -20.38 -0.89 2.22
N THR A 116 -21.33 -1.81 2.35
CA THR A 116 -21.06 -3.21 2.70
C THR A 116 -21.69 -4.15 1.68
N THR A 117 -20.89 -5.06 1.12
CA THR A 117 -21.35 -6.17 0.29
C THR A 117 -20.85 -7.49 0.87
N PHE A 118 -21.73 -8.41 1.25
CA PHE A 118 -21.33 -9.70 1.81
C PHE A 118 -21.01 -10.75 0.73
N GLY A 119 -21.63 -10.66 -0.44
CA GLY A 119 -21.30 -11.48 -1.60
C GLY A 119 -20.13 -10.93 -2.43
N ASP A 120 -20.07 -11.35 -3.69
CA ASP A 120 -19.08 -10.86 -4.64
C ASP A 120 -19.50 -9.48 -5.18
N PHE A 121 -18.52 -8.59 -5.39
CA PHE A 121 -18.74 -7.24 -5.89
C PHE A 121 -18.08 -7.07 -7.27
N THR A 122 -18.84 -6.62 -8.26
CA THR A 122 -18.32 -6.25 -9.58
C THR A 122 -18.74 -4.83 -9.96
N GLY A 123 -17.77 -3.93 -10.12
CA GLY A 123 -18.02 -2.54 -10.56
C GLY A 123 -17.24 -1.49 -9.78
N LEU A 124 -17.90 -0.43 -9.35
CA LEU A 124 -17.31 0.70 -8.62
C LEU A 124 -17.93 0.83 -7.22
N GLN A 125 -17.11 0.73 -6.18
CA GLN A 125 -17.50 0.93 -4.78
C GLN A 125 -16.80 2.19 -4.26
N ALA A 126 -17.54 3.27 -4.03
CA ALA A 126 -16.99 4.55 -3.57
C ALA A 126 -17.64 5.03 -2.26
N SER A 127 -16.90 5.14 -1.17
CA SER A 127 -17.44 5.67 0.09
C SER A 127 -16.36 6.06 1.09
N PHE A 128 -16.72 6.53 2.29
CA PHE A 128 -15.74 6.69 3.36
C PHE A 128 -15.25 5.33 3.87
N VAL A 129 -16.14 4.34 4.02
CA VAL A 129 -15.78 2.96 4.39
C VAL A 129 -16.43 1.95 3.44
N ASN A 130 -15.61 1.25 2.66
CA ASN A 130 -16.04 0.15 1.81
C ASN A 130 -15.63 -1.21 2.40
N THR A 131 -16.56 -2.16 2.44
CA THR A 131 -16.30 -3.55 2.83
C THR A 131 -16.92 -4.52 1.83
N THR A 132 -16.13 -5.46 1.33
CA THR A 132 -16.59 -6.58 0.50
C THR A 132 -16.12 -7.89 1.13
N SER A 133 -17.05 -8.76 1.53
CA SER A 133 -16.70 -10.05 2.15
C SER A 133 -16.40 -11.13 1.11
N GLY A 134 -16.92 -11.01 -0.11
CA GLY A 134 -16.64 -11.88 -1.25
C GLY A 134 -15.44 -11.44 -2.08
N ASN A 135 -15.36 -11.96 -3.31
CA ASN A 135 -14.40 -11.50 -4.30
C ASN A 135 -14.80 -10.11 -4.81
N GLN A 136 -13.81 -9.29 -5.12
CA GLN A 136 -14.04 -7.97 -5.67
C GLN A 136 -13.37 -7.83 -7.04
N LYS A 137 -14.15 -7.37 -8.02
CA LYS A 137 -13.68 -7.03 -9.36
C LYS A 137 -14.02 -5.58 -9.68
N GLY A 138 -13.01 -4.75 -9.95
CA GLY A 138 -13.18 -3.34 -10.30
C GLY A 138 -12.49 -2.39 -9.33
N LEU A 139 -13.13 -1.24 -9.06
CA LEU A 139 -12.54 -0.15 -8.26
C LEU A 139 -13.17 -0.09 -6.87
N GLN A 140 -12.33 -0.10 -5.83
CA GLN A 140 -12.70 0.32 -4.47
C GLN A 140 -12.02 1.66 -4.18
N ALA A 141 -12.79 2.71 -3.92
CA ALA A 141 -12.26 4.03 -3.60
C ALA A 141 -12.86 4.54 -2.29
N GLY A 142 -12.03 4.91 -1.32
CA GLY A 142 -12.54 5.37 -0.03
C GLY A 142 -11.49 5.67 1.01
N PHE A 143 -11.89 6.13 2.19
CA PHE A 143 -10.92 6.36 3.28
C PHE A 143 -10.41 5.03 3.83
N VAL A 144 -11.31 4.07 4.06
CA VAL A 144 -10.98 2.67 4.42
C VAL A 144 -11.62 1.71 3.42
N ASN A 145 -10.80 0.84 2.85
CA ASN A 145 -11.21 -0.19 1.92
C ASN A 145 -10.82 -1.57 2.45
N SER A 146 -11.78 -2.48 2.57
CA SER A 146 -11.57 -3.85 3.05
C SER A 146 -12.15 -4.89 2.07
N ASN A 147 -11.32 -5.83 1.65
CA ASN A 147 -11.74 -7.01 0.90
C ASN A 147 -11.27 -8.30 1.60
N LEU A 148 -12.19 -9.21 1.94
CA LEU A 148 -11.86 -10.41 2.71
C LEU A 148 -11.42 -11.60 1.83
N LYS A 149 -11.75 -11.60 0.54
CA LYS A 149 -11.28 -12.61 -0.41
C LYS A 149 -10.34 -11.98 -1.44
N ASN A 150 -10.50 -12.32 -2.71
CA ASN A 150 -9.58 -11.88 -3.75
C ASN A 150 -10.07 -10.57 -4.37
N HIS A 151 -9.14 -9.66 -4.66
CA HIS A 151 -9.42 -8.40 -5.32
C HIS A 151 -8.69 -8.33 -6.66
N VAL A 152 -9.43 -8.08 -7.74
CA VAL A 152 -8.90 -7.84 -9.09
C VAL A 152 -9.32 -6.45 -9.55
N GLY A 153 -8.36 -5.54 -9.77
CA GLY A 153 -8.62 -4.19 -10.22
C GLY A 153 -7.84 -3.16 -9.41
N ALA A 154 -8.52 -2.13 -8.92
CA ALA A 154 -7.87 -1.03 -8.20
C ALA A 154 -8.47 -0.82 -6.80
N GLN A 155 -7.61 -0.46 -5.84
CA GLN A 155 -7.99 0.00 -4.50
C GLN A 155 -7.27 1.32 -4.22
N ALA A 156 -8.02 2.38 -3.95
CA ALA A 156 -7.49 3.70 -3.67
C ALA A 156 -8.07 4.24 -2.36
N GLY A 157 -7.21 4.54 -1.39
CA GLY A 157 -7.69 4.99 -0.08
C GLY A 157 -6.62 5.24 0.96
N PHE A 158 -7.01 5.78 2.12
CA PHE A 158 -6.03 6.00 3.19
C PHE A 158 -5.53 4.65 3.75
N VAL A 159 -6.44 3.72 4.01
CA VAL A 159 -6.12 2.32 4.36
C VAL A 159 -6.79 1.37 3.39
N ASN A 160 -5.99 0.51 2.74
CA ASN A 160 -6.47 -0.55 1.87
C ASN A 160 -6.03 -1.92 2.42
N THR A 161 -6.97 -2.84 2.63
CA THR A 161 -6.69 -4.18 3.13
C THR A 161 -7.35 -5.25 2.25
N THR A 162 -6.56 -6.21 1.78
CA THR A 162 -7.03 -7.41 1.09
C THR A 162 -6.52 -8.65 1.83
N ILE A 163 -7.43 -9.46 2.38
CA ILE A 163 -7.08 -10.68 3.12
C ILE A 163 -6.76 -11.85 2.17
N GLY A 164 -7.40 -11.93 1.00
CA GLY A 164 -7.05 -12.89 -0.03
C GLY A 164 -5.90 -12.41 -0.92
N SER A 165 -5.90 -12.87 -2.17
CA SER A 165 -4.91 -12.43 -3.16
C SER A 165 -5.34 -11.12 -3.83
N PHE A 166 -4.38 -10.25 -4.12
CA PHE A 166 -4.62 -8.98 -4.80
C PHE A 166 -3.96 -8.99 -6.18
N LYS A 167 -4.70 -8.56 -7.21
CA LYS A 167 -4.18 -8.35 -8.57
C LYS A 167 -4.58 -6.99 -9.11
N GLY A 168 -3.60 -6.12 -9.37
CA GLY A 168 -3.81 -4.81 -10.02
C GLY A 168 -3.06 -3.67 -9.32
N LEU A 169 -3.74 -2.56 -9.02
CA LEU A 169 -3.13 -1.34 -8.47
C LEU A 169 -3.71 -0.97 -7.10
N GLN A 170 -2.86 -0.87 -6.09
CA GLN A 170 -3.23 -0.42 -4.75
C GLN A 170 -2.51 0.90 -4.45
N ALA A 171 -3.25 1.96 -4.12
CA ALA A 171 -2.68 3.27 -3.81
C ALA A 171 -3.25 3.81 -2.49
N GLY A 172 -2.38 4.27 -1.58
CA GLY A 172 -2.85 4.76 -0.29
C GLY A 172 -1.82 5.26 0.69
N PHE A 173 -2.19 5.39 1.97
CA PHE A 173 -1.21 5.62 3.04
C PHE A 173 -0.71 4.30 3.61
N VAL A 174 -1.61 3.34 3.83
CA VAL A 174 -1.27 1.95 4.19
C VAL A 174 -1.95 0.98 3.23
N ASN A 175 -1.15 0.08 2.67
CA ASN A 175 -1.59 -1.00 1.80
C ASN A 175 -1.20 -2.35 2.41
N THR A 176 -2.18 -3.22 2.66
CA THR A 176 -1.94 -4.56 3.22
C THR A 176 -2.56 -5.65 2.37
N VAL A 177 -1.76 -6.65 2.00
CA VAL A 177 -2.20 -7.89 1.35
C VAL A 177 -1.65 -9.09 2.10
N ILE A 178 -2.54 -10.01 2.52
CA ILE A 178 -2.15 -11.14 3.36
C ILE A 178 -1.70 -12.37 2.56
N LYS A 179 -2.24 -12.58 1.35
CA LYS A 179 -1.78 -13.65 0.46
C LYS A 179 -0.84 -13.11 -0.61
N GLU A 180 -1.04 -13.50 -1.86
CA GLU A 180 -0.22 -13.13 -3.00
C GLU A 180 -0.62 -11.74 -3.51
N THR A 181 0.38 -10.92 -3.81
CA THR A 181 0.20 -9.63 -4.50
C THR A 181 0.79 -9.73 -5.90
N GLU A 182 -0.02 -9.46 -6.91
CA GLU A 182 0.41 -9.29 -8.30
C GLU A 182 0.07 -7.87 -8.79
N GLY A 183 1.08 -7.05 -9.07
CA GLY A 183 0.89 -5.70 -9.61
C GLY A 183 1.65 -4.64 -8.84
N VAL A 184 1.01 -3.48 -8.62
CA VAL A 184 1.66 -2.27 -8.08
C VAL A 184 1.01 -1.86 -6.76
N GLN A 185 1.83 -1.67 -5.72
CA GLN A 185 1.40 -1.04 -4.46
C GLN A 185 2.17 0.26 -4.25
N MET A 186 1.46 1.39 -4.16
CA MET A 186 2.04 2.71 -3.90
C MET A 186 1.47 3.25 -2.60
N SER A 187 2.28 3.34 -1.54
CA SER A 187 1.82 3.92 -0.27
C SER A 187 2.95 4.36 0.64
N PHE A 188 2.64 4.99 1.77
CA PHE A 188 3.68 5.24 2.78
C PHE A 188 4.17 3.92 3.41
N VAL A 189 3.25 2.98 3.69
CA VAL A 189 3.56 1.62 4.19
C VAL A 189 2.90 0.54 3.34
N ASN A 190 3.69 -0.28 2.66
CA ASN A 190 3.21 -1.48 1.98
C ASN A 190 3.54 -2.74 2.79
N VAL A 191 2.56 -3.64 2.94
CA VAL A 191 2.71 -4.94 3.62
C VAL A 191 2.21 -6.06 2.71
N ALA A 192 3.08 -7.04 2.42
CA ALA A 192 2.74 -8.24 1.65
C ALA A 192 3.26 -9.52 2.33
N ARG A 193 2.37 -10.42 2.75
CA ARG A 193 2.75 -11.55 3.62
C ARG A 193 3.11 -12.85 2.95
N LYS A 194 2.66 -13.17 1.72
CA LYS A 194 3.03 -14.45 1.08
C LYS A 194 3.86 -14.32 -0.18
N GLY A 195 3.71 -13.24 -0.93
CA GLY A 195 4.49 -13.05 -2.13
C GLY A 195 4.21 -11.73 -2.82
N ILE A 196 5.24 -11.18 -3.44
CA ILE A 196 5.16 -10.02 -4.34
C ILE A 196 5.60 -10.45 -5.73
N LYS A 197 4.73 -10.22 -6.71
CA LYS A 197 5.03 -10.22 -8.14
C LYS A 197 4.71 -8.83 -8.68
N GLY A 198 5.74 -8.07 -9.07
CA GLY A 198 5.58 -6.68 -9.47
C GLY A 198 6.31 -5.69 -8.56
N PHE A 199 5.70 -4.56 -8.23
CA PHE A 199 6.41 -3.41 -7.67
C PHE A 199 5.73 -2.85 -6.43
N GLN A 200 6.53 -2.53 -5.41
CA GLN A 200 6.07 -1.70 -4.29
C GLN A 200 6.86 -0.39 -4.29
N LEU A 201 6.15 0.72 -4.15
CA LEU A 201 6.73 2.03 -3.88
C LEU A 201 6.22 2.52 -2.53
N GLY A 202 7.14 2.80 -1.61
CA GLY A 202 6.75 3.42 -0.36
C GLY A 202 7.89 3.87 0.51
N PHE A 203 7.57 4.50 1.64
CA PHE A 203 8.60 4.83 2.62
C PHE A 203 9.07 3.55 3.33
N ILE A 204 8.13 2.68 3.69
CA ILE A 204 8.36 1.38 4.30
C ILE A 204 7.70 0.29 3.46
N ASN A 205 8.47 -0.72 3.07
CA ASN A 205 7.96 -1.94 2.45
C ASN A 205 8.29 -3.14 3.33
N LEU A 206 7.27 -3.93 3.67
CA LEU A 206 7.41 -5.15 4.47
C LEU A 206 6.93 -6.34 3.64
N ALA A 207 7.81 -7.31 3.41
CA ALA A 207 7.49 -8.53 2.68
C ALA A 207 8.05 -9.78 3.37
N ASP A 208 7.24 -10.83 3.47
CA ASP A 208 7.77 -12.13 3.93
C ASP A 208 8.54 -12.83 2.81
N THR A 209 8.05 -12.78 1.56
CA THR A 209 8.70 -13.45 0.43
C THR A 209 8.62 -12.58 -0.82
N VAL A 210 9.72 -12.48 -1.56
CA VAL A 210 9.78 -11.88 -2.90
C VAL A 210 10.38 -12.89 -3.87
N SER A 211 9.61 -13.28 -4.89
CA SER A 211 10.08 -14.17 -5.96
C SER A 211 10.41 -13.40 -7.23
N ASP A 212 9.51 -12.52 -7.67
CA ASP A 212 9.71 -11.67 -8.84
C ASP A 212 9.10 -10.27 -8.61
N GLY A 213 9.59 -9.61 -7.57
CA GLY A 213 9.15 -8.26 -7.22
C GLY A 213 10.30 -7.36 -6.83
N VAL A 214 10.03 -6.05 -6.82
CA VAL A 214 10.98 -5.02 -6.39
C VAL A 214 10.28 -4.05 -5.45
N PRO A 215 10.56 -4.12 -4.14
CA PRO A 215 10.19 -3.06 -3.21
C PRO A 215 11.20 -1.92 -3.29
N ILE A 216 10.75 -0.75 -3.73
CA ILE A 216 11.51 0.51 -3.67
C ILE A 216 10.97 1.33 -2.51
N GLY A 217 11.85 1.62 -1.56
CA GLY A 217 11.53 2.48 -0.45
C GLY A 217 12.73 2.82 0.40
N PHE A 218 12.54 3.77 1.32
CA PHE A 218 13.58 4.16 2.26
C PHE A 218 14.04 2.96 3.11
N ILE A 219 13.06 2.16 3.57
CA ILE A 219 13.30 0.88 4.24
C ILE A 219 12.47 -0.20 3.54
N SER A 220 13.13 -1.26 3.08
CA SER A 220 12.46 -2.42 2.49
C SER A 220 12.90 -3.71 3.18
N VAL A 221 12.10 -4.19 4.13
CA VAL A 221 12.40 -5.42 4.87
C VAL A 221 11.76 -6.61 4.14
N VAL A 222 12.61 -7.42 3.52
CA VAL A 222 12.20 -8.67 2.88
C VAL A 222 12.82 -9.84 3.65
N ARG A 223 12.01 -10.82 4.06
CA ARG A 223 12.52 -12.01 4.77
C ARG A 223 13.15 -13.00 3.80
N ARG A 224 12.35 -13.61 2.92
CA ARG A 224 12.78 -14.60 1.92
C ARG A 224 12.98 -13.97 0.55
N GLY A 225 14.13 -14.22 -0.07
CA GLY A 225 14.53 -13.54 -1.32
C GLY A 225 14.98 -12.10 -1.11
N GLY A 226 15.20 -11.69 0.16
CA GLY A 226 15.74 -10.39 0.52
C GLY A 226 17.25 -10.32 0.38
N PHE A 227 17.78 -9.11 0.38
CA PHE A 227 19.20 -8.81 0.47
C PHE A 227 19.46 -8.05 1.76
N ARG A 228 20.34 -8.60 2.61
CA ARG A 228 20.87 -7.93 3.79
C ARG A 228 22.36 -8.16 3.85
N ALA A 229 23.13 -7.10 4.10
CA ALA A 229 24.58 -7.20 4.18
C ALA A 229 25.17 -6.19 5.15
N LEU A 230 26.25 -6.60 5.80
CA LEU A 230 27.19 -5.70 6.45
C LEU A 230 28.39 -5.52 5.53
N GLU A 231 28.84 -4.29 5.35
CA GLU A 231 29.96 -3.95 4.49
C GLU A 231 30.92 -3.02 5.19
N LEU A 232 32.21 -3.39 5.17
CA LEU A 232 33.31 -2.53 5.56
C LEU A 232 33.98 -2.04 4.27
N SER A 233 34.14 -0.72 4.12
CA SER A 233 34.80 -0.15 2.95
C SER A 233 35.74 1.01 3.26
N SER A 234 36.67 1.24 2.34
CA SER A 234 37.59 2.37 2.32
C SER A 234 37.48 3.07 0.99
N ASP A 235 37.41 4.41 1.00
CA ASP A 235 37.33 5.21 -0.21
C ASP A 235 38.00 6.58 -0.03
N GLY A 236 37.98 7.39 -1.09
CA GLY A 236 38.61 8.71 -1.11
C GLY A 236 38.02 9.73 -0.13
N PHE A 237 36.78 9.51 0.33
CA PHE A 237 36.13 10.37 1.31
C PHE A 237 36.50 9.98 2.73
N TYR A 238 36.31 8.71 3.08
CA TYR A 238 36.58 8.20 4.43
C TYR A 238 37.33 6.87 4.36
N PRO A 239 38.40 6.69 5.16
CA PRO A 239 39.18 5.46 5.15
C PRO A 239 38.43 4.28 5.79
N VAL A 240 37.48 4.54 6.69
CA VAL A 240 36.68 3.52 7.37
C VAL A 240 35.20 3.84 7.19
N ASN A 241 34.46 2.93 6.58
CA ASN A 241 33.01 3.03 6.39
C ASN A 241 32.36 1.70 6.76
N LEU A 242 31.33 1.74 7.60
CA LEU A 242 30.50 0.58 7.94
C LEU A 242 29.09 0.83 7.41
N ALA A 243 28.61 -0.05 6.53
CA ALA A 243 27.27 0.05 5.94
C ALA A 243 26.42 -1.19 6.25
N PHE A 244 25.15 -0.95 6.59
CA PHE A 244 24.10 -1.96 6.64
C PHE A 244 23.17 -1.79 5.45
N LYS A 245 23.11 -2.81 4.59
CA LYS A 245 22.32 -2.82 3.35
C LYS A 245 21.05 -3.66 3.55
N ILE A 246 19.92 -3.19 3.03
CA ILE A 246 18.62 -3.86 3.18
C ILE A 246 17.71 -3.63 1.97
N GLY A 247 17.05 -4.69 1.50
CA GLY A 247 16.12 -4.64 0.37
C GLY A 247 16.06 -5.96 -0.39
N VAL A 248 16.21 -5.90 -1.71
CA VAL A 248 16.37 -7.06 -2.60
C VAL A 248 17.58 -6.85 -3.53
N PRO A 249 18.15 -7.89 -4.15
CA PRO A 249 19.30 -7.71 -5.05
C PRO A 249 19.04 -6.70 -6.19
N LYS A 250 17.80 -6.66 -6.72
CA LYS A 250 17.38 -5.73 -7.78
C LYS A 250 17.41 -4.27 -7.32
N PHE A 251 17.13 -3.99 -6.04
CA PHE A 251 17.16 -2.66 -5.44
C PHE A 251 17.26 -2.77 -3.91
N TYR A 252 18.24 -2.12 -3.31
CA TYR A 252 18.38 -2.01 -1.88
C TYR A 252 18.77 -0.60 -1.47
N THR A 253 18.40 -0.23 -0.25
CA THR A 253 18.93 0.95 0.43
C THR A 253 19.99 0.54 1.44
N PHE A 254 20.83 1.47 1.84
CA PHE A 254 21.80 1.24 2.89
C PHE A 254 21.99 2.47 3.75
N PHE A 255 22.37 2.21 5.00
CA PHE A 255 22.71 3.20 6.01
C PHE A 255 24.18 2.98 6.38
N MET A 256 24.95 4.05 6.51
CA MET A 256 26.36 3.94 6.86
C MET A 256 26.81 4.95 7.90
N GLY A 257 27.82 4.55 8.66
CA GLY A 257 28.66 5.44 9.46
C GLY A 257 30.09 5.40 8.92
N SER A 258 30.74 6.55 8.91
CA SER A 258 32.10 6.73 8.39
C SER A 258 33.00 7.42 9.41
N TYR A 259 34.29 7.09 9.40
CA TYR A 259 35.27 7.62 10.35
C TYR A 259 36.62 7.97 9.69
N CYS A 260 37.15 9.14 10.00
CA CYS A 260 38.48 9.62 9.61
C CYS A 260 39.08 10.49 10.72
N GLU A 261 40.11 10.01 11.41
CA GLU A 261 40.77 10.74 12.50
C GLU A 261 41.37 12.09 12.07
N GLN A 262 41.77 12.21 10.79
CA GLN A 262 42.46 13.39 10.28
C GLN A 262 41.53 14.59 9.99
N TYR A 263 40.21 14.38 10.00
CA TYR A 263 39.24 15.44 9.73
C TYR A 263 38.80 16.12 11.02
N GLU A 264 38.54 17.42 10.94
CA GLU A 264 37.97 18.19 12.06
C GLU A 264 36.64 17.57 12.55
N GLN A 265 35.86 17.02 11.61
CA GLN A 265 34.64 16.27 11.87
C GLN A 265 34.90 14.79 11.54
N PRO A 266 35.37 14.00 12.52
CA PRO A 266 35.88 12.68 12.23
C PRO A 266 34.78 11.67 11.90
N PHE A 267 33.53 11.92 12.30
CA PHE A 267 32.40 11.04 12.03
C PHE A 267 31.47 11.60 10.96
N ALA A 268 30.91 10.72 10.13
CA ALA A 268 29.83 11.05 9.22
C ALA A 268 28.79 9.94 9.17
N VAL A 269 27.56 10.30 8.81
CA VAL A 269 26.45 9.36 8.60
C VAL A 269 25.88 9.54 7.21
N GLY A 270 25.45 8.44 6.59
CA GLY A 270 25.02 8.48 5.21
C GLY A 270 23.96 7.46 4.88
N ILE A 271 23.32 7.71 3.75
CA ILE A 271 22.34 6.83 3.14
C ILE A 271 22.69 6.63 1.67
N GLY A 272 22.21 5.54 1.10
CA GLY A 272 22.29 5.36 -0.34
C GLY A 272 21.44 4.22 -0.85
N ALA A 273 21.53 4.00 -2.15
CA ALA A 273 20.82 2.95 -2.84
C ALA A 273 21.72 2.29 -3.88
N GLY A 274 21.47 1.01 -4.16
CA GLY A 274 22.26 0.25 -5.11
C GLY A 274 21.47 -0.88 -5.75
N THR A 275 22.10 -1.49 -6.75
CA THR A 275 21.59 -2.69 -7.41
C THR A 275 22.72 -3.68 -7.66
N LEU A 276 22.42 -4.97 -7.55
CA LEU A 276 23.33 -6.06 -7.87
C LEU A 276 22.94 -6.62 -9.23
N ILE A 277 23.87 -6.56 -10.19
CA ILE A 277 23.69 -7.09 -11.54
C ILE A 277 24.66 -8.26 -11.74
N PRO A 278 24.25 -9.51 -11.46
CA PRO A 278 25.10 -10.68 -11.63
C PRO A 278 25.54 -10.86 -13.09
N ARG A 279 26.82 -11.20 -13.29
CA ARG A 279 27.43 -11.57 -14.57
C ARG A 279 28.12 -12.92 -14.38
N GLY A 280 27.33 -14.00 -14.52
CA GLY A 280 27.74 -15.35 -14.12
C GLY A 280 27.70 -15.56 -12.61
N ASP A 281 28.43 -16.57 -12.12
CA ASP A 281 28.30 -17.03 -10.73
C ASP A 281 29.15 -16.26 -9.72
N LYS A 282 30.18 -15.55 -10.17
CA LYS A 282 31.17 -14.92 -9.28
C LYS A 282 31.25 -13.40 -9.40
N ILE A 283 30.97 -12.84 -10.58
CA ILE A 283 31.13 -11.41 -10.85
C ILE A 283 29.78 -10.73 -10.75
N ILE A 284 29.72 -9.58 -10.07
CA ILE A 284 28.51 -8.76 -9.94
C ILE A 284 28.90 -7.30 -10.23
N ILE A 285 28.22 -6.68 -11.18
CA ILE A 285 28.33 -5.23 -11.40
C ILE A 285 27.40 -4.56 -10.39
N ASN A 286 27.93 -3.57 -9.66
CA ASN A 286 27.23 -2.94 -8.55
C ASN A 286 27.37 -1.41 -8.58
N PRO A 287 26.49 -0.72 -9.32
CA PRO A 287 26.36 0.72 -9.20
C PRO A 287 25.64 1.08 -7.89
N GLU A 288 26.16 2.07 -7.19
CA GLU A 288 25.56 2.64 -5.97
C GLU A 288 25.57 4.16 -6.04
N ILE A 289 24.51 4.79 -5.52
CA ILE A 289 24.49 6.21 -5.22
C ILE A 289 24.47 6.40 -3.71
N ARG A 290 25.24 7.36 -3.21
CA ARG A 290 25.38 7.63 -1.77
C ARG A 290 25.32 9.11 -1.48
N SER A 291 24.77 9.46 -0.33
CA SER A 291 24.85 10.79 0.28
C SER A 291 25.36 10.64 1.71
N LEU A 292 26.42 11.37 2.04
CA LEU A 292 27.10 11.34 3.33
C LEU A 292 27.12 12.75 3.92
N THR A 293 26.76 12.86 5.20
CA THR A 293 26.74 14.12 5.94
C THR A 293 27.63 13.99 7.18
N PRO A 294 28.63 14.84 7.33
CA PRO A 294 29.50 14.88 8.51
C PRO A 294 28.70 15.26 9.75
N LEU A 295 29.03 14.66 10.89
CA LEU A 295 28.41 15.00 12.16
C LEU A 295 29.13 16.22 12.74
N ASP A 296 28.49 17.37 12.62
CA ASP A 296 28.95 18.63 13.20
C ASP A 296 28.09 19.03 14.40
N ASN A 297 28.72 19.62 15.42
CA ASN A 297 28.06 20.31 16.52
C ASN A 297 27.74 21.78 16.19
N SER A 298 28.27 22.29 15.08
CA SER A 298 28.02 23.64 14.55
C SER A 298 27.02 23.61 13.38
N VAL A 299 26.40 24.75 13.05
CA VAL A 299 25.36 24.88 12.01
C VAL A 299 25.94 24.81 10.58
N VAL A 300 27.12 24.22 10.40
CA VAL A 300 27.77 24.09 9.08
C VAL A 300 27.19 22.89 8.35
N PHE A 301 26.58 23.16 7.20
CA PHE A 301 26.03 22.12 6.35
C PHE A 301 27.09 21.71 5.32
N SER A 302 27.62 20.50 5.48
CA SER A 302 28.46 19.83 4.48
C SER A 302 27.78 18.54 4.03
N ASN A 303 27.79 18.26 2.72
CA ASN A 303 27.24 17.04 2.16
C ASN A 303 28.10 16.52 1.02
N MET A 304 28.18 15.20 0.91
CA MET A 304 28.96 14.50 -0.09
C MET A 304 28.06 13.51 -0.80
N SER A 305 27.75 13.78 -2.07
CA SER A 305 27.00 12.88 -2.92
C SER A 305 27.95 12.16 -3.86
N SER A 306 27.78 10.85 -4.04
CA SER A 306 28.68 10.06 -4.90
C SER A 306 27.96 8.99 -5.70
N LEU A 307 28.49 8.74 -6.89
CA LEU A 307 28.17 7.59 -7.73
C LEU A 307 29.38 6.65 -7.72
N ASP A 308 29.15 5.43 -7.27
CA ASP A 308 30.14 4.36 -7.24
C ASP A 308 29.79 3.34 -8.32
N LEU A 309 30.78 2.88 -9.09
CA LEU A 309 30.60 1.77 -10.03
C LEU A 309 31.50 0.61 -9.63
N ASN A 310 31.02 -0.24 -8.73
CA ASN A 310 31.81 -1.34 -8.18
C ASN A 310 31.70 -2.61 -9.04
N VAL A 311 32.78 -3.36 -9.11
CA VAL A 311 32.78 -4.78 -9.49
C VAL A 311 32.96 -5.58 -8.21
N ARG A 312 32.00 -6.45 -7.91
CA ARG A 312 32.08 -7.40 -6.79
C ARG A 312 32.47 -8.78 -7.28
N TYR A 313 33.30 -9.45 -6.49
CA TYR A 313 33.66 -10.85 -6.67
C TYR A 313 33.22 -11.66 -5.45
N ARG A 314 32.41 -12.70 -5.69
CA ARG A 314 31.97 -13.66 -4.68
C ARG A 314 33.10 -14.64 -4.39
N ILE A 315 33.65 -14.57 -3.17
CA ILE A 315 34.72 -15.47 -2.73
C ILE A 315 34.11 -16.81 -2.35
N VAL A 316 33.13 -16.76 -1.43
CA VAL A 316 32.30 -17.89 -1.00
C VAL A 316 30.87 -17.41 -0.82
N GLU A 317 29.96 -18.30 -0.46
CA GLU A 317 28.60 -17.91 -0.09
C GLU A 317 28.62 -16.88 1.06
N GLY A 318 27.81 -15.83 0.94
CA GLY A 318 27.80 -14.71 1.88
C GLY A 318 28.95 -13.71 1.72
N LEU A 319 30.19 -14.15 1.50
CA LEU A 319 31.38 -13.26 1.49
C LEU A 319 31.77 -12.76 0.10
N GLN A 320 31.86 -11.44 -0.04
CA GLN A 320 32.21 -10.77 -1.29
C GLN A 320 33.24 -9.66 -1.06
N VAL A 321 34.09 -9.41 -2.05
CA VAL A 321 34.95 -8.22 -2.13
C VAL A 321 34.50 -7.35 -3.29
N ALA A 322 34.66 -6.04 -3.16
CA ALA A 322 34.29 -5.07 -4.18
C ALA A 322 35.42 -4.07 -4.42
N ALA A 323 35.58 -3.67 -5.67
CA ALA A 323 36.47 -2.57 -6.06
C ALA A 323 35.86 -1.77 -7.21
N GLY A 324 36.05 -0.46 -7.24
CA GLY A 324 35.60 0.35 -8.35
C GLY A 324 35.92 1.83 -8.23
N PRO A 325 35.79 2.59 -9.33
CA PRO A 325 35.90 4.04 -9.29
C PRO A 325 34.72 4.68 -8.56
N THR A 326 34.98 5.84 -7.97
CA THR A 326 33.97 6.70 -7.34
C THR A 326 34.05 8.10 -7.92
N ILE A 327 32.90 8.71 -8.17
CA ILE A 327 32.78 10.11 -8.56
C ILE A 327 31.90 10.82 -7.54
N GLY A 328 32.47 11.83 -6.91
CA GLY A 328 31.92 12.53 -5.77
C GLY A 328 31.73 14.01 -6.03
N TRP A 329 30.61 14.55 -5.54
CA TRP A 329 30.35 15.98 -5.41
C TRP A 329 30.28 16.32 -3.92
N VAL A 330 31.11 17.27 -3.50
CA VAL A 330 31.16 17.77 -2.13
C VAL A 330 30.66 19.20 -2.13
N THR A 331 29.71 19.50 -1.26
CA THR A 331 29.20 20.85 -1.01
C THR A 331 29.45 21.20 0.46
N HIS A 332 29.94 22.40 0.73
CA HIS A 332 30.20 22.89 2.10
C HIS A 332 29.73 24.35 2.25
N SER A 333 29.31 24.75 3.47
CA SER A 333 28.95 26.14 3.79
C SER A 333 30.07 26.87 4.54
N ASN A 334 30.20 28.19 4.33
CA ASN A 334 31.03 29.11 5.11
C ASN A 334 32.56 28.90 5.11
N GLN A 335 33.16 28.52 3.98
CA GLN A 335 34.63 28.48 3.76
C GLN A 335 35.47 27.55 4.65
N VAL A 336 34.88 26.77 5.57
CA VAL A 336 35.58 25.70 6.29
C VAL A 336 35.44 24.40 5.51
N ASP A 337 36.38 24.19 4.60
CA ASP A 337 36.47 22.97 3.82
C ASP A 337 37.26 21.91 4.61
N ILE A 338 36.51 21.14 5.41
CA ILE A 338 37.01 19.99 6.18
C ILE A 338 37.64 18.88 5.29
N TYR A 339 37.54 19.00 3.96
CA TYR A 339 38.00 18.02 2.97
C TYR A 339 39.10 18.56 2.04
N LYS A 340 39.81 19.63 2.40
CA LYS A 340 40.95 20.17 1.60
C LYS A 340 41.97 19.09 1.19
N LYS A 341 42.07 18.01 1.95
CA LYS A 341 42.90 16.84 1.63
C LYS A 341 42.05 15.57 1.74
N PRO A 342 41.44 15.08 0.64
CA PRO A 342 40.78 13.78 0.67
C PRO A 342 41.80 12.71 1.06
N PHE A 343 41.34 11.67 1.77
CA PHE A 343 42.18 10.53 2.14
C PHE A 343 42.90 9.94 0.92
N PHE A 344 42.18 9.85 -0.21
CA PHE A 344 42.73 9.43 -1.50
C PHE A 344 41.92 10.04 -2.65
N SER A 345 42.59 10.46 -3.73
CA SER A 345 41.90 10.88 -4.95
C SER A 345 42.81 10.79 -6.17
N PHE A 346 42.24 10.49 -7.32
CA PHE A 346 42.88 10.65 -8.63
C PHE A 346 42.71 12.08 -9.15
N LEU A 347 41.54 12.68 -8.89
CA LEU A 347 41.20 14.05 -9.22
C LEU A 347 40.55 14.70 -8.01
N ASN A 348 41.06 15.87 -7.64
CA ASN A 348 40.44 16.76 -6.67
C ASN A 348 40.36 18.14 -7.31
N ARG A 349 39.15 18.58 -7.69
CA ARG A 349 38.94 19.84 -8.41
C ARG A 349 37.88 20.68 -7.73
N GLU A 350 38.28 21.87 -7.32
CA GLU A 350 37.36 22.93 -6.90
C GLU A 350 36.59 23.46 -8.12
N VAL A 351 35.27 23.51 -8.01
CA VAL A 351 34.37 24.03 -9.05
C VAL A 351 34.06 25.50 -8.76
N ASP A 352 33.74 25.80 -7.50
CA ASP A 352 33.56 27.14 -6.96
C ASP A 352 33.89 27.12 -5.45
N SER A 353 33.71 28.25 -4.76
CA SER A 353 34.07 28.41 -3.35
C SER A 353 33.35 27.46 -2.38
N ASN A 354 32.30 26.76 -2.82
CA ASN A 354 31.45 25.89 -2.00
C ASN A 354 31.37 24.46 -2.54
N ASN A 355 31.87 24.19 -3.75
CA ASN A 355 31.66 22.93 -4.46
C ASN A 355 32.96 22.34 -4.99
N ARG A 356 33.11 21.02 -4.82
CA ARG A 356 34.26 20.26 -5.26
C ARG A 356 33.87 18.92 -5.87
N ILE A 357 34.61 18.52 -6.88
CA ILE A 357 34.52 17.19 -7.47
C ILE A 357 35.73 16.36 -7.01
N ILE A 358 35.45 15.16 -6.51
CA ILE A 358 36.46 14.19 -6.09
C ILE A 358 36.26 12.92 -6.92
N VAL A 359 37.29 12.49 -7.64
CA VAL A 359 37.31 11.17 -8.30
C VAL A 359 38.31 10.30 -7.57
N GLY A 360 37.88 9.11 -7.16
CA GLY A 360 38.69 8.19 -6.39
C GLY A 360 38.41 6.74 -6.74
N ALA A 361 38.79 5.86 -5.83
CA ALA A 361 38.45 4.45 -5.86
C ALA A 361 37.87 4.04 -4.51
N ARG A 362 37.16 2.93 -4.52
CA ARG A 362 36.60 2.29 -3.34
C ARG A 362 36.99 0.83 -3.31
N LEU A 363 37.33 0.35 -2.13
CA LEU A 363 37.55 -1.07 -1.83
C LEU A 363 36.60 -1.47 -0.70
N ALA A 364 35.96 -2.63 -0.82
CA ALA A 364 35.03 -3.12 0.19
C ALA A 364 35.12 -4.63 0.40
N ILE A 365 34.78 -5.06 1.60
CA ILE A 365 34.46 -6.44 1.94
C ILE A 365 33.06 -6.46 2.55
N SER A 366 32.22 -7.39 2.11
CA SER A 366 30.82 -7.47 2.54
C SER A 366 30.43 -8.90 2.84
N TYR A 367 29.68 -9.09 3.92
CA TYR A 367 29.02 -10.34 4.25
C TYR A 367 27.51 -10.18 4.13
N SER A 368 26.90 -10.92 3.20
CA SER A 368 25.45 -10.98 3.01
C SER A 368 24.84 -12.16 3.75
N PHE A 369 23.81 -11.88 4.53
CA PHE A 369 23.04 -12.88 5.27
C PHE A 369 21.58 -12.78 4.79
N ALA A 370 21.21 -13.70 3.90
CA ALA A 370 19.82 -13.85 3.47
C ALA A 370 19.29 -15.16 4.06
N GLU A 371 18.03 -15.15 4.53
CA GLU A 371 17.24 -16.35 4.83
C GLU A 371 16.30 -16.69 3.66
#